data_AF-A0A957T4I6-F1
#
_entry.id   AF-A0A957T4I6-F1
#
_cell.length_a   1.000
_cell.length_b   1.000
_cell.length_c   1.000
_cell.angle_alpha   90.00
_cell.angle_beta   90.00
_cell.angle_gamma   90.00
#
_symmetry.space_group_name_H-M   'P 1'
#
loop_
_entity.id
_entity.type
_entity.pdbx_description
1 polymer ?
#
loop_
_entity_poly.entity_id
_entity_poly.type
_entity_poly.pdbx_seq_one_letter_code
_entity_poly.pdbx_strand_id
1 'polypeptide(L)'
;IFLSLTELGEGAADTRRRVALDQLVTTAAQRAQVDAVLAELTKARLVITGEEASPDADTEHRAHAEVAHEALIREWPRLRHWLEENRVSLRLQRNLEDAAKHWEALGRDTGALYSGIRLQQALTWQSETDLVLTPQATAFLQASKRRRDIWRSLGATVAVALFAVLGWLSWRQINEMRYEQLIQAVPTQIAEGNAEEAKAKLRTADALFPDRLDLETQLVDINREVAIQLVQQGEMLAHNGDRDGADENFRAALALGPPFNTPVYVWVPPGEFMMGSSEDDELAYNDEKPLHPVNVGGFWLMRTEVTNAQYRRCVGENEEGPCTPPDNQVWQRPEFTNLPVTDVNWKQAQAYA
;
A
#
# COMPACT_ATOMS: atom_id res chain seq x y z
N ILE A 1 13.45 24.98 -53.70
CA ILE A 1 13.99 24.69 -55.05
C ILE A 1 15.50 24.88 -55.11
N PHE A 2 16.06 26.10 -55.09
CA PHE A 2 17.53 26.23 -55.21
C PHE A 2 18.31 25.64 -54.03
N LEU A 3 17.84 25.82 -52.78
CA LEU A 3 18.47 25.22 -51.58
C LEU A 3 18.49 23.69 -51.58
N SER A 4 17.49 23.06 -52.22
CA SER A 4 17.40 21.61 -52.37
C SER A 4 18.29 21.09 -53.52
N LEU A 5 18.53 21.90 -54.54
CA LEU A 5 19.35 21.57 -55.72
C LEU A 5 20.85 21.84 -55.55
N THR A 6 21.27 22.22 -54.34
CA THR A 6 22.66 22.52 -54.00
C THR A 6 23.20 21.47 -53.03
N GLU A 7 24.36 20.92 -53.33
CA GLU A 7 25.17 20.11 -52.43
C GLU A 7 26.19 21.02 -51.74
N LEU A 8 26.13 21.03 -50.41
CA LEU A 8 27.00 21.87 -49.57
C LEU A 8 28.31 21.15 -49.37
N GLY A 9 29.43 21.80 -49.72
CA GLY A 9 30.76 21.26 -49.49
C GLY A 9 31.18 21.40 -48.03
N GLU A 10 31.83 20.38 -47.48
CA GLU A 10 32.52 20.46 -46.19
C GLU A 10 33.89 21.11 -46.38
N GLY A 11 33.92 22.44 -46.51
CA GLY A 11 35.14 23.21 -46.77
C GLY A 11 35.55 23.27 -48.25
N ALA A 12 34.85 22.52 -49.12
CA ALA A 12 34.93 22.65 -50.57
C ALA A 12 33.83 23.59 -51.13
N ALA A 13 33.94 23.98 -52.40
CA ALA A 13 32.91 24.78 -53.07
C ALA A 13 31.58 24.02 -53.14
N ASP A 14 30.47 24.74 -52.97
CA ASP A 14 29.13 24.16 -53.08
C ASP A 14 28.87 23.75 -54.54
N THR A 15 28.40 22.52 -54.72
CA THR A 15 28.19 21.87 -56.02
C THR A 15 26.70 21.71 -56.31
N ARG A 16 26.36 21.36 -57.55
CA ARG A 16 24.96 21.07 -57.91
C ARG A 16 24.55 19.67 -57.45
N ARG A 17 23.30 19.52 -56.99
CA ARG A 17 22.67 18.24 -56.63
C ARG A 17 21.53 17.94 -57.59
N ARG A 18 21.39 16.67 -57.96
CA ARG A 18 20.19 16.14 -58.63
C ARG A 18 19.15 15.75 -57.60
N VAL A 19 17.93 16.26 -57.77
CA VAL A 19 16.80 15.95 -56.89
C VAL A 19 15.61 15.53 -57.75
N ALA A 20 14.97 14.43 -57.37
CA ALA A 20 13.76 13.95 -58.02
C ALA A 20 12.59 14.93 -57.77
N LEU A 21 11.73 15.15 -58.77
CA LEU A 21 10.64 16.12 -58.68
C LEU A 21 9.63 15.82 -57.56
N ASP A 22 9.46 14.54 -57.21
CA ASP A 22 8.64 14.08 -56.09
C ASP A 22 9.19 14.50 -54.71
N GLN A 23 10.50 14.73 -54.59
CA GLN A 23 11.14 15.25 -53.38
C GLN A 23 11.08 16.78 -53.28
N LEU A 24 10.86 17.48 -54.40
CA LEU A 24 10.65 18.94 -54.44
C LEU A 24 9.19 19.33 -54.20
N VAL A 25 8.26 18.40 -54.42
CA VAL A 25 6.81 18.60 -54.31
C VAL A 25 6.26 17.80 -53.14
N THR A 26 6.02 18.49 -52.03
CA THR A 26 5.64 17.86 -50.76
C THR A 26 4.13 17.74 -50.57
N THR A 27 3.32 18.50 -51.32
CA THR A 27 1.85 18.42 -51.34
C THR A 27 1.26 18.60 -52.73
N ALA A 28 0.10 17.98 -53.00
CA ALA A 28 -0.58 18.08 -54.30
C ALA A 28 -0.98 19.53 -54.66
N ALA A 29 -1.29 20.36 -53.65
CA ALA A 29 -1.61 21.78 -53.83
C ALA A 29 -0.40 22.62 -54.27
N GLN A 30 0.81 22.26 -53.82
CA GLN A 30 2.05 22.94 -54.19
C GLN A 30 2.63 22.42 -55.51
N ARG A 31 2.20 21.24 -55.98
CA ARG A 31 2.68 20.65 -57.25
C ARG A 31 2.50 21.61 -58.42
N ALA A 32 1.30 22.14 -58.61
CA ALA A 32 1.02 23.08 -59.69
C ALA A 32 1.87 24.37 -59.62
N GLN A 33 2.14 24.86 -58.40
CA GLN A 33 2.95 26.07 -58.21
C GLN A 33 4.44 25.80 -58.43
N VAL A 34 4.95 24.67 -57.93
CA VAL A 34 6.34 24.26 -58.09
C VAL A 34 6.64 23.94 -59.56
N ASP A 35 5.73 23.25 -60.25
CA ASP A 35 5.86 22.95 -61.69
C ASP A 35 5.85 24.22 -62.54
N ALA A 36 4.98 25.20 -62.21
CA ALA A 36 4.96 26.50 -62.89
C ALA A 36 6.26 27.29 -62.67
N VAL A 37 6.78 27.31 -61.43
CA VAL A 37 8.05 27.97 -61.11
C VAL A 37 9.22 27.25 -61.78
N LEU A 38 9.26 25.91 -61.76
CA LEU A 38 10.28 25.12 -62.45
C LEU A 38 10.25 25.39 -63.96
N ALA A 39 9.08 25.45 -64.59
CA ALA A 39 8.96 25.77 -66.01
C ALA A 39 9.55 27.16 -66.34
N GLU A 40 9.31 28.17 -65.51
CA GLU A 40 9.91 29.50 -65.68
C GLU A 40 11.43 29.49 -65.44
N LEU A 41 11.91 28.77 -64.43
CA LEU A 41 13.34 28.61 -64.15
C LEU A 41 14.07 27.84 -65.27
N THR A 42 13.41 26.88 -65.91
CA THR A 42 13.93 26.14 -67.07
C THR A 42 13.95 27.00 -68.32
N LYS A 43 12.89 27.80 -68.58
CA LYS A 43 12.90 28.80 -69.67
C LYS A 43 14.04 29.80 -69.52
N ALA A 44 14.30 30.26 -68.29
CA ALA A 44 15.41 31.15 -67.95
C ALA A 44 16.79 30.45 -67.93
N ARG A 45 16.87 29.14 -68.21
CA ARG A 45 18.09 28.32 -68.16
C ARG A 45 18.81 28.33 -66.81
N LEU A 46 18.07 28.50 -65.72
CA LEU A 46 18.60 28.46 -64.35
C LEU A 46 18.55 27.05 -63.75
N VAL A 47 17.58 26.23 -64.18
CA VAL A 47 17.40 24.83 -63.76
C VAL A 47 17.27 23.94 -65.01
N ILE A 48 17.95 22.81 -65.00
CA ILE A 48 17.83 21.76 -66.00
C ILE A 48 16.94 20.66 -65.42
N THR A 49 15.94 20.24 -66.18
CA THR A 49 15.12 19.07 -65.87
C THR A 49 15.48 17.94 -66.82
N GLY A 50 15.67 16.74 -66.30
CA GLY A 50 15.97 15.53 -67.08
C GLY A 50 15.08 14.37 -66.67
N GLU A 51 14.89 13.42 -67.57
CA GLU A 51 14.25 12.14 -67.28
C GLU A 51 15.35 11.08 -67.21
N GLU A 52 15.45 10.37 -66.10
CA GLU A 52 16.39 9.26 -65.97
C GLU A 52 15.68 7.96 -66.34
N ALA A 53 16.22 7.25 -67.35
CA ALA A 53 15.76 5.92 -67.70
C ALA A 53 16.25 4.94 -66.62
N SER A 54 15.31 4.34 -65.88
CA SER A 54 15.66 3.25 -64.96
C SER A 54 16.15 2.04 -65.76
N PRO A 55 17.25 1.36 -65.33
CA PRO A 55 17.71 0.13 -65.96
C PRO A 55 16.73 -1.05 -65.79
N ASP A 56 15.76 -0.96 -64.87
CA ASP A 56 14.68 -1.93 -64.71
C ASP A 56 13.38 -1.45 -65.37
N ALA A 57 12.84 -2.26 -66.29
CA ALA A 57 11.64 -1.97 -67.08
C ALA A 57 10.34 -1.79 -66.25
N ASP A 58 10.36 -2.14 -64.97
CA ASP A 58 9.23 -2.01 -64.04
C ASP A 58 9.29 -0.77 -63.14
N THR A 59 10.31 0.09 -63.27
CA THR A 59 10.42 1.32 -62.48
C THR A 59 10.05 2.56 -63.30
N GLU A 60 9.05 3.31 -62.84
CA GLU A 60 8.56 4.55 -63.44
C GLU A 60 9.69 5.57 -63.68
N HIS A 61 9.69 6.25 -64.83
CA HIS A 61 10.69 7.28 -65.19
C HIS A 61 10.68 8.39 -64.13
N ARG A 62 11.80 8.58 -63.43
CA ARG A 62 11.91 9.64 -62.41
C ARG A 62 12.49 10.89 -63.03
N ALA A 63 11.62 11.89 -63.24
CA ALA A 63 12.04 13.22 -63.61
C ALA A 63 12.84 13.87 -62.46
N HIS A 64 13.99 14.45 -62.79
CA HIS A 64 14.88 15.12 -61.85
C HIS A 64 15.14 16.56 -62.27
N ALA A 65 15.49 17.41 -61.31
CA ALA A 65 15.94 18.77 -61.53
C ALA A 65 17.37 18.96 -60.98
N GLU A 66 18.16 19.80 -61.64
CA GLU A 66 19.50 20.23 -61.21
C GLU A 66 19.74 21.70 -61.58
N VAL A 67 20.63 22.40 -60.85
CA VAL A 67 21.03 23.76 -61.23
C VAL A 67 21.82 23.72 -62.54
N ALA A 68 21.50 24.63 -63.47
CA ALA A 68 22.07 24.61 -64.82
C ALA A 68 23.60 24.76 -64.84
N HIS A 69 24.15 25.65 -64.00
CA HIS A 69 25.59 25.87 -63.87
C HIS A 69 25.96 26.17 -62.40
N GLU A 70 27.04 25.59 -61.90
CA GLU A 70 27.55 25.87 -60.54
C GLU A 70 28.00 27.33 -60.36
N ALA A 71 28.27 28.06 -61.46
CA ALA A 71 28.52 29.49 -61.42
C ALA A 71 27.35 30.27 -60.78
N LEU A 72 26.11 29.79 -60.93
CA LEU A 72 24.93 30.40 -60.29
C LEU A 72 24.97 30.25 -58.77
N ILE A 73 25.53 29.16 -58.25
CA ILE A 73 25.68 28.91 -56.82
C ILE A 73 26.79 29.81 -56.25
N ARG A 74 27.88 30.00 -57.00
CA ARG A 74 29.06 30.77 -56.57
C ARG A 74 28.87 32.29 -56.69
N GLU A 75 28.29 32.77 -57.78
CA GLU A 75 28.28 34.21 -58.09
C GLU A 75 27.00 34.92 -57.64
N TRP A 76 25.87 34.21 -57.45
CA TRP A 76 24.60 34.84 -57.08
C TRP A 76 24.57 35.21 -55.58
N PRO A 77 24.62 36.51 -55.21
CA PRO A 77 24.80 36.91 -53.81
C PRO A 77 23.62 36.53 -52.91
N ARG A 78 22.39 36.59 -53.44
CA ARG A 78 21.17 36.21 -52.68
C ARG A 78 21.14 34.72 -52.39
N LEU A 79 21.50 33.87 -53.35
CA LEU A 79 21.53 32.42 -53.15
C LEU A 79 22.64 32.02 -52.16
N ARG A 80 23.82 32.63 -52.24
CA ARG A 80 24.89 32.42 -51.25
C ARG A 80 24.45 32.81 -49.84
N HIS A 81 23.81 33.96 -49.69
CA HIS A 81 23.34 34.41 -48.38
C HIS A 81 22.33 33.41 -47.79
N TRP A 82 21.36 32.95 -48.58
CA TRP A 82 20.41 31.93 -48.12
C TRP A 82 21.06 30.58 -47.79
N LEU A 83 22.08 30.16 -48.54
CA LEU A 83 22.83 28.93 -48.27
C LEU A 83 23.66 29.04 -46.99
N GLU A 84 24.29 30.19 -46.74
CA GLU A 84 25.11 30.41 -45.55
C GLU A 84 24.25 30.51 -44.28
N GLU A 85 23.11 31.23 -44.35
CA GLU A 85 22.14 31.31 -43.24
C GLU A 85 21.55 29.94 -42.86
N ASN A 86 21.33 29.08 -43.85
CA ASN A 86 20.69 27.77 -43.63
C ASN A 86 21.69 26.60 -43.58
N ARG A 87 23.01 26.87 -43.54
CA ARG A 87 24.05 25.84 -43.72
C ARG A 87 23.99 24.75 -42.64
N VAL A 88 23.80 25.14 -41.39
CA VAL A 88 23.67 24.21 -40.25
C VAL A 88 22.39 23.38 -40.37
N SER A 89 21.28 24.02 -40.70
CA SER A 89 19.97 23.38 -40.86
C SER A 89 19.95 22.38 -42.02
N LEU A 90 20.56 22.72 -43.16
CA LEU A 90 20.65 21.84 -44.33
C LEU A 90 21.57 20.64 -44.07
N ARG A 91 22.65 20.80 -43.29
CA ARG A 91 23.50 19.67 -42.86
C ARG A 91 22.76 18.70 -41.96
N LEU A 92 22.04 19.23 -40.96
CA LEU A 92 21.27 18.39 -40.04
C LEU A 92 20.13 17.66 -40.75
N GLN A 93 19.47 18.31 -41.71
CA GLN A 93 18.50 17.67 -42.59
C GLN A 93 19.10 16.46 -43.31
N ARG A 94 20.26 16.63 -43.95
CA ARG A 94 20.93 15.54 -44.69
C ARG A 94 21.32 14.37 -43.78
N ASN A 95 21.92 14.68 -42.63
CA ASN A 95 22.28 13.66 -41.65
C ASN A 95 21.06 12.85 -41.18
N LEU A 96 19.90 13.51 -41.07
CA LEU A 96 18.64 12.86 -40.70
C LEU A 96 18.09 11.99 -41.84
N GLU A 97 18.14 12.48 -43.08
CA GLU A 97 17.76 11.72 -44.27
C GLU A 97 18.64 10.47 -44.48
N ASP A 98 19.96 10.60 -44.29
CA ASP A 98 20.88 9.49 -44.43
C ASP A 98 20.74 8.48 -43.29
N ALA A 99 20.52 8.95 -42.06
CA ALA A 99 20.18 8.07 -40.94
C ALA A 99 18.87 7.31 -41.17
N ALA A 100 17.87 7.94 -41.77
CA ALA A 100 16.60 7.31 -42.10
C ALA A 100 16.74 6.24 -43.19
N LYS A 101 17.51 6.51 -44.26
CA LYS A 101 17.83 5.51 -45.28
C LYS A 101 18.55 4.31 -44.69
N HIS A 102 19.52 4.57 -43.81
CA HIS A 102 20.26 3.51 -43.14
C HIS A 102 19.37 2.68 -42.21
N TRP A 103 18.47 3.32 -41.46
CA TRP A 103 17.48 2.64 -40.63
C TRP A 103 16.52 1.75 -41.45
N GLU A 104 16.06 2.22 -42.61
CA GLU A 104 15.23 1.43 -43.53
C GLU A 104 16.02 0.23 -44.09
N ALA A 105 17.27 0.43 -44.50
CA ALA A 105 18.15 -0.63 -44.99
C ALA A 105 18.44 -1.72 -43.93
N LEU A 106 18.43 -1.34 -42.64
CA LEU A 106 18.54 -2.26 -41.51
C LEU A 106 17.20 -2.90 -41.12
N GLY A 107 16.15 -2.79 -41.95
CA GLY A 107 14.84 -3.38 -41.66
C GLY A 107 14.11 -2.70 -40.50
N ARG A 108 14.35 -1.40 -40.29
CA ARG A 108 13.78 -0.58 -39.22
C ARG A 108 14.20 -0.98 -37.80
N ASP A 109 15.45 -1.40 -37.63
CA ASP A 109 16.01 -1.75 -36.32
C ASP A 109 15.87 -0.62 -35.28
N THR A 110 15.51 -0.99 -34.06
CA THR A 110 15.34 -0.04 -32.96
C THR A 110 16.66 0.56 -32.50
N GLY A 111 17.79 -0.14 -32.68
CA GLY A 111 19.14 0.30 -32.30
C GLY A 111 19.65 1.48 -33.13
N ALA A 112 19.26 1.56 -34.40
CA ALA A 112 19.64 2.64 -35.32
C ALA A 112 18.87 3.96 -35.12
N LEU A 113 17.79 3.95 -34.31
CA LEU A 113 17.01 5.14 -33.98
C LEU A 113 17.84 6.16 -33.19
N TYR A 114 17.68 7.45 -33.51
CA TYR A 114 18.30 8.53 -32.73
C TYR A 114 17.85 8.47 -31.26
N SER A 115 18.82 8.63 -30.36
CA SER A 115 18.64 8.71 -28.91
C SER A 115 19.42 9.90 -28.33
N GLY A 116 19.11 10.28 -27.09
CA GLY A 116 19.82 11.33 -26.35
C GLY A 116 19.93 12.66 -27.13
N ILE A 117 21.16 13.18 -27.22
CA ILE A 117 21.47 14.49 -27.81
C ILE A 117 21.08 14.55 -29.30
N ARG A 118 21.27 13.47 -30.08
CA ARG A 118 20.95 13.45 -31.52
C ARG A 118 19.46 13.61 -31.78
N LEU A 119 18.62 12.94 -30.97
CA LEU A 119 17.16 13.09 -31.05
C LEU A 119 16.73 14.50 -30.63
N GLN A 120 17.36 15.07 -29.61
CA GLN A 120 17.06 16.43 -29.17
C GLN A 120 17.38 17.46 -30.26
N GLN A 121 18.58 17.39 -30.86
CA GLN A 121 18.98 18.26 -31.97
C GLN A 121 18.02 18.16 -33.17
N ALA A 122 17.62 16.94 -33.54
CA ALA A 122 16.67 16.72 -34.63
C ALA A 122 15.28 17.31 -34.34
N LEU A 123 14.80 17.22 -33.11
CA LEU A 123 13.52 17.80 -32.70
C LEU A 123 13.56 19.34 -32.63
N THR A 124 14.64 19.92 -32.11
CA THR A 124 14.84 21.38 -32.08
C THR A 124 14.88 21.96 -33.49
N TRP A 125 15.63 21.30 -34.39
CA TRP A 125 15.68 21.68 -35.79
C TRP A 125 14.32 21.62 -36.49
N GLN A 126 13.53 20.57 -36.23
CA GLN A 126 12.18 20.44 -36.78
C GLN A 126 11.23 21.55 -36.31
N SER A 127 11.44 22.10 -35.10
CA SER A 127 10.62 23.22 -34.59
C SER A 127 11.07 24.59 -35.05
N GLU A 128 12.34 24.74 -35.44
CA GLU A 128 12.94 26.04 -35.81
C GLU A 128 12.98 26.29 -37.32
N THR A 129 12.73 25.25 -38.13
CA THR A 129 12.92 25.33 -39.59
C THR A 129 11.68 24.87 -40.36
N ASP A 130 11.34 25.59 -41.44
CA ASP A 130 10.29 25.22 -42.40
C ASP A 130 10.77 24.23 -43.48
N LEU A 131 11.95 23.64 -43.31
CA LEU A 131 12.52 22.66 -44.24
C LEU A 131 11.75 21.35 -44.14
N VAL A 132 11.30 20.85 -45.29
CA VAL A 132 10.51 19.62 -45.35
C VAL A 132 11.40 18.39 -45.42
N LEU A 133 11.15 17.44 -44.52
CA LEU A 133 11.79 16.12 -44.51
C LEU A 133 11.13 15.18 -45.51
N THR A 134 11.90 14.20 -45.99
CA THR A 134 11.33 13.08 -46.74
C THR A 134 10.38 12.24 -45.86
N PRO A 135 9.44 11.49 -46.46
CA PRO A 135 8.53 10.62 -45.70
C PRO A 135 9.26 9.59 -44.84
N GLN A 136 10.38 9.05 -45.34
CA GLN A 136 11.25 8.09 -44.62
C GLN A 136 11.90 8.75 -43.39
N ALA A 137 12.44 9.96 -43.58
CA ALA A 137 13.03 10.76 -42.50
C ALA A 137 12.00 11.14 -41.42
N THR A 138 10.77 11.45 -41.83
CA THR A 138 9.66 11.73 -40.90
C THR A 138 9.29 10.49 -40.09
N ALA A 139 9.20 9.32 -40.73
CA ALA A 139 8.91 8.05 -40.07
C ALA A 139 10.02 7.66 -39.06
N PHE A 140 11.29 7.85 -39.42
CA PHE A 140 12.44 7.64 -38.54
C PHE A 140 12.35 8.50 -37.27
N LEU A 141 12.11 9.80 -37.42
CA LEU A 141 12.03 10.73 -36.29
C LEU A 141 10.84 10.42 -35.36
N GLN A 142 9.68 10.05 -35.92
CA GLN A 142 8.51 9.61 -35.15
C GLN A 142 8.79 8.31 -34.38
N ALA A 143 9.48 7.33 -34.98
CA ALA A 143 9.88 6.10 -34.32
C ALA A 143 10.87 6.36 -33.17
N SER A 144 11.86 7.24 -33.37
CA SER A 144 12.77 7.70 -32.32
C SER A 144 12.05 8.37 -31.15
N LYS A 145 11.05 9.23 -31.45
CA LYS A 145 10.22 9.89 -30.42
C LYS A 145 9.41 8.86 -29.63
N ARG A 146 8.74 7.93 -30.32
CA ARG A 146 7.92 6.87 -29.69
C ARG A 146 8.77 5.99 -28.78
N ARG A 147 10.00 5.63 -29.19
CA ARG A 147 10.95 4.90 -28.34
C ARG A 147 11.24 5.69 -27.06
N ARG A 148 11.61 6.97 -27.16
CA ARG A 148 11.89 7.80 -25.97
C ARG A 148 10.71 7.86 -25.00
N ASP A 149 9.51 8.03 -25.51
CA ASP A 149 8.32 8.20 -24.68
C ASP A 149 7.93 6.87 -23.98
N ILE A 150 8.06 5.73 -24.68
CA ILE A 150 7.90 4.40 -24.09
C ILE A 150 8.90 4.18 -22.94
N TRP A 151 10.19 4.44 -23.17
CA TRP A 151 11.24 4.25 -22.15
C TRP A 151 11.06 5.17 -20.93
N ARG A 152 10.57 6.41 -21.12
CA ARG A 152 10.21 7.31 -20.01
C ARG A 152 9.04 6.79 -19.21
N SER A 153 7.98 6.33 -19.88
CA SER A 153 6.78 5.81 -19.20
C SER A 153 7.08 4.54 -18.40
N LEU A 154 7.86 3.61 -18.96
CA LEU A 154 8.29 2.38 -18.28
C LEU A 154 9.11 2.68 -17.02
N GLY A 155 10.07 3.61 -17.10
CA GLY A 155 10.86 4.02 -15.94
C GLY A 155 10.00 4.64 -14.84
N ALA A 156 9.05 5.50 -15.21
CA ALA A 156 8.12 6.11 -14.26
C ALA A 156 7.19 5.09 -13.60
N THR A 157 6.62 4.14 -14.35
CA THR A 157 5.74 3.11 -13.79
C THR A 157 6.47 2.18 -12.82
N VAL A 158 7.69 1.77 -13.16
CA VAL A 158 8.51 0.92 -12.28
C VAL A 158 8.88 1.68 -11.00
N ALA A 159 9.26 2.96 -11.11
CA ALA A 159 9.56 3.77 -9.92
C ALA A 159 8.33 3.91 -9.00
N VAL A 160 7.15 4.22 -9.55
CA VAL A 160 5.91 4.33 -8.76
C VAL A 160 5.55 3.00 -8.09
N ALA A 161 5.65 1.88 -8.81
CA ALA A 161 5.41 0.56 -8.24
C ALA A 161 6.40 0.22 -7.11
N LEU A 162 7.68 0.53 -7.29
CA LEU A 162 8.70 0.33 -6.25
C LEU A 162 8.41 1.19 -5.00
N PHE A 163 8.02 2.45 -5.17
CA PHE A 163 7.63 3.31 -4.04
C PHE A 163 6.37 2.82 -3.33
N ALA A 164 5.38 2.32 -4.08
CA ALA A 164 4.18 1.74 -3.48
C ALA A 164 4.50 0.47 -2.68
N VAL A 165 5.37 -0.41 -3.21
CA VAL A 165 5.81 -1.62 -2.50
C VAL A 165 6.62 -1.27 -1.26
N LEU A 166 7.59 -0.36 -1.36
CA LEU A 166 8.37 0.10 -0.21
C LEU A 166 7.49 0.76 0.84
N GLY A 167 6.56 1.62 0.43
CA GLY A 167 5.58 2.24 1.33
C GLY A 167 4.71 1.22 2.04
N TRP A 168 4.21 0.20 1.32
CA TRP A 168 3.45 -0.89 1.91
C TRP A 168 4.28 -1.73 2.88
N LEU A 169 5.52 -2.07 2.54
CA LEU A 169 6.44 -2.80 3.42
C LEU A 169 6.76 -2.00 4.68
N SER A 170 7.06 -0.70 4.55
CA SER A 170 7.31 0.19 5.69
C SER A 170 6.08 0.35 6.57
N TRP A 171 4.90 0.55 5.97
CA TRP A 171 3.63 0.63 6.70
C TRP A 171 3.37 -0.66 7.50
N ARG A 172 3.52 -1.81 6.84
CA ARG A 172 3.38 -3.12 7.47
C ARG A 172 4.34 -3.27 8.65
N GLN A 173 5.62 -2.93 8.47
CA GLN A 173 6.63 -3.06 9.52
C GLN A 173 6.39 -2.11 10.70
N ILE A 174 5.92 -0.89 10.46
CA ILE A 174 5.54 0.05 11.53
C ILE A 174 4.39 -0.50 12.36
N ASN A 175 3.37 -1.07 11.71
CA ASN A 175 2.23 -1.65 12.41
C ASN A 175 2.62 -2.91 13.18
N GLU A 176 3.54 -3.71 12.65
CA GLU A 176 4.12 -4.86 13.35
C GLU A 176 4.78 -4.42 14.68
N MET A 177 5.61 -3.37 14.64
CA MET A 177 6.24 -2.83 15.86
C MET A 177 5.21 -2.27 16.86
N ARG A 178 4.19 -1.57 16.36
CA ARG A 178 3.10 -1.04 17.22
C ARG A 178 2.31 -2.15 17.88
N TYR A 179 2.01 -3.22 17.14
CA TYR A 179 1.33 -4.40 17.67
C TYR A 179 2.13 -5.01 18.83
N GLU A 180 3.42 -5.25 18.64
CA GLU A 180 4.29 -5.79 19.69
C GLU A 180 4.34 -4.89 20.92
N GLN A 181 4.43 -3.57 20.75
CA GLN A 181 4.40 -2.62 21.86
C GLN A 181 3.09 -2.65 22.65
N LEU A 182 1.95 -2.79 21.96
CA LEU A 182 0.64 -2.88 22.60
C LEU A 182 0.51 -4.16 23.41
N ILE A 183 0.86 -5.32 22.82
CA ILE A 183 0.76 -6.62 23.47
C ILE A 183 1.68 -6.70 24.70
N GLN A 184 2.92 -6.19 24.60
CA GLN A 184 3.86 -6.18 25.73
C GLN A 184 3.40 -5.27 26.88
N ALA A 185 2.59 -4.26 26.62
CA ALA A 185 2.09 -3.36 27.64
C ALA A 185 0.84 -3.91 28.39
N VAL A 186 0.14 -4.91 27.84
CA VAL A 186 -1.08 -5.47 28.44
C VAL A 186 -0.80 -6.09 29.83
N PRO A 187 0.20 -6.99 30.02
CA PRO A 187 0.48 -7.57 31.33
C PRO A 187 0.78 -6.52 32.41
N THR A 188 1.48 -5.45 32.04
CA THR A 188 1.76 -4.34 32.96
C THR A 188 0.48 -3.64 33.39
N GLN A 189 -0.45 -3.38 32.47
CA GLN A 189 -1.74 -2.78 32.81
C GLN A 189 -2.61 -3.69 33.67
N ILE A 190 -2.56 -5.00 33.44
CA ILE A 190 -3.24 -5.99 34.29
C ILE A 190 -2.66 -5.92 35.72
N ALA A 191 -1.32 -5.94 35.86
CA ALA A 191 -0.65 -5.86 37.16
C ALA A 191 -0.92 -4.56 37.93
N GLU A 192 -1.20 -3.46 37.22
CA GLU A 192 -1.60 -2.18 37.80
C GLU A 192 -3.11 -2.10 38.15
N GLY A 193 -3.90 -3.13 37.81
CA GLY A 193 -5.35 -3.15 38.00
C GLY A 193 -6.13 -2.36 36.94
N ASN A 194 -5.47 -1.90 35.88
CA ASN A 194 -6.03 -1.03 34.83
C ASN A 194 -6.71 -1.83 33.72
N ALA A 195 -7.82 -2.52 34.04
CA ALA A 195 -8.54 -3.38 33.09
C ALA A 195 -8.99 -2.65 31.82
N GLU A 196 -9.50 -1.43 31.91
CA GLU A 196 -9.97 -0.68 30.73
C GLU A 196 -8.82 -0.31 29.78
N GLU A 197 -7.68 0.10 30.32
CA GLU A 197 -6.50 0.44 29.52
C GLU A 197 -5.90 -0.83 28.87
N ALA A 198 -5.84 -1.95 29.60
CA ALA A 198 -5.46 -3.25 29.06
C ALA A 198 -6.36 -3.66 27.87
N LYS A 199 -7.68 -3.57 28.04
CA LYS A 199 -8.67 -3.87 26.99
C LYS A 199 -8.56 -2.90 25.80
N ALA A 200 -8.31 -1.61 26.04
CA ALA A 200 -8.15 -0.62 24.98
C ALA A 200 -6.92 -0.91 24.11
N LYS A 201 -5.80 -1.30 24.71
CA LYS A 201 -4.60 -1.73 23.98
C LYS A 201 -4.87 -2.97 23.14
N LEU A 202 -5.60 -3.94 23.69
CA LEU A 202 -5.93 -5.19 22.98
C LEU A 202 -6.86 -4.95 21.78
N ARG A 203 -7.88 -4.10 21.92
CA ARG A 203 -8.75 -3.66 20.81
C ARG A 203 -7.95 -2.91 19.73
N THR A 204 -6.98 -2.10 20.14
CA THR A 204 -6.11 -1.38 19.19
C THR A 204 -5.19 -2.35 18.44
N ALA A 205 -4.66 -3.36 19.13
CA ALA A 205 -3.83 -4.39 18.52
C ALA A 205 -4.64 -5.25 17.53
N ASP A 206 -5.87 -5.63 17.90
CA ASP A 206 -6.81 -6.35 17.04
C ASP A 206 -7.15 -5.54 15.77
N ALA A 207 -7.40 -4.23 15.90
CA ALA A 207 -7.65 -3.36 14.75
C ALA A 207 -6.45 -3.27 13.77
N LEU A 208 -5.21 -3.51 14.23
CA LEU A 208 -4.04 -3.60 13.35
C LEU A 208 -3.98 -4.96 12.64
N PHE A 209 -4.32 -6.05 13.33
CA PHE A 209 -4.26 -7.42 12.82
C PHE A 209 -5.42 -8.30 13.36
N PRO A 210 -6.61 -8.24 12.74
CA PRO A 210 -7.83 -8.85 13.28
C PRO A 210 -7.78 -10.38 13.45
N ASP A 211 -6.93 -11.07 12.70
CA ASP A 211 -6.87 -12.54 12.69
C ASP A 211 -5.88 -13.12 13.71
N ARG A 212 -5.22 -12.29 14.53
CA ARG A 212 -4.15 -12.74 15.46
C ARG A 212 -4.63 -13.03 16.88
N LEU A 213 -5.76 -12.47 17.27
CA LEU A 213 -6.25 -12.51 18.64
C LEU A 213 -7.68 -13.06 18.65
N ASP A 214 -7.96 -13.93 19.61
CA ASP A 214 -9.33 -14.15 20.03
C ASP A 214 -9.70 -13.02 21.00
N LEU A 215 -10.11 -11.88 20.43
CA LEU A 215 -10.39 -10.66 21.19
C LEU A 215 -11.46 -10.90 22.25
N GLU A 216 -12.52 -11.63 21.94
CA GLU A 216 -13.62 -11.85 22.87
C GLU A 216 -13.15 -12.62 24.11
N THR A 217 -12.44 -13.74 23.90
CA THR A 217 -11.88 -14.53 25.00
C THR A 217 -10.88 -13.73 25.84
N GLN A 218 -9.96 -12.98 25.20
CA GLN A 218 -8.94 -12.22 25.92
C GLN A 218 -9.52 -11.05 26.74
N LEU A 219 -10.58 -10.39 26.27
CA LEU A 219 -11.25 -9.35 27.05
C LEU A 219 -11.91 -9.92 28.31
N VAL A 220 -12.48 -11.12 28.23
CA VAL A 220 -13.06 -11.84 29.37
C VAL A 220 -11.97 -12.26 30.35
N ASP A 221 -10.84 -12.76 29.85
CA ASP A 221 -9.70 -13.17 30.68
C ASP A 221 -9.06 -11.97 31.40
N ILE A 222 -8.92 -10.80 30.76
CA ILE A 222 -8.48 -9.56 31.45
C ILE A 222 -9.39 -9.23 32.62
N ASN A 223 -10.72 -9.23 32.42
CA ASN A 223 -11.65 -8.94 33.50
C ASN A 223 -11.52 -9.96 34.64
N ARG A 224 -11.32 -11.24 34.33
CA ARG A 224 -11.08 -12.28 35.35
C ARG A 224 -9.80 -12.02 36.12
N GLU A 225 -8.68 -11.80 35.44
CA GLU A 225 -7.35 -11.62 36.07
C GLU A 225 -7.32 -10.40 36.98
N VAL A 226 -7.79 -9.25 36.49
CA VAL A 226 -7.83 -8.02 37.28
C VAL A 226 -8.79 -8.17 38.48
N ALA A 227 -9.95 -8.80 38.28
CA ALA A 227 -10.87 -9.07 39.38
C ALA A 227 -10.26 -9.98 40.46
N ILE A 228 -9.49 -11.01 40.08
CA ILE A 228 -8.76 -11.87 41.04
C ILE A 228 -7.74 -11.05 41.84
N GLN A 229 -6.98 -10.17 41.18
CA GLN A 229 -6.01 -9.33 41.88
C GLN A 229 -6.67 -8.37 42.88
N LEU A 230 -7.75 -7.72 42.47
CA LEU A 230 -8.54 -6.84 43.35
C LEU A 230 -9.09 -7.63 44.55
N VAL A 231 -9.61 -8.84 44.31
CA VAL A 231 -10.08 -9.72 45.40
C VAL A 231 -8.94 -10.05 46.37
N GLN A 232 -7.78 -10.47 45.87
CA GLN A 232 -6.63 -10.79 46.71
C GLN A 232 -6.16 -9.58 47.53
N GLN A 233 -6.15 -8.39 46.94
CA GLN A 233 -5.85 -7.15 47.65
C GLN A 233 -6.91 -6.85 48.73
N GLY A 234 -8.19 -7.00 48.41
CA GLY A 234 -9.29 -6.83 49.35
C GLY A 234 -9.23 -7.80 50.54
N GLU A 235 -8.90 -9.07 50.28
CA GLU A 235 -8.70 -10.09 51.32
C GLU A 235 -7.54 -9.72 52.26
N MET A 236 -6.41 -9.25 51.71
CA MET A 236 -5.28 -8.77 52.52
C MET A 236 -5.65 -7.55 53.37
N LEU A 237 -6.39 -6.59 52.81
CA LEU A 237 -6.85 -5.41 53.55
C LEU A 237 -7.81 -5.80 54.68
N ALA A 238 -8.76 -6.69 54.39
CA ALA A 238 -9.70 -7.21 55.38
C ALA A 238 -8.96 -7.95 56.52
N HIS A 239 -7.96 -8.76 56.19
CA HIS A 239 -7.11 -9.44 57.18
C HIS A 239 -6.36 -8.45 58.08
N ASN A 240 -5.93 -7.32 57.53
CA ASN A 240 -5.27 -6.24 58.27
C ASN A 240 -6.24 -5.29 59.00
N GLY A 241 -7.56 -5.51 58.88
CA GLY A 241 -8.59 -4.72 59.54
C GLY A 241 -9.08 -3.49 58.76
N ASP A 242 -8.57 -3.25 57.55
CA ASP A 242 -9.04 -2.19 56.66
C ASP A 242 -10.26 -2.67 55.86
N ARG A 243 -11.44 -2.46 56.44
CA ARG A 243 -12.71 -2.91 55.85
C ARG A 243 -13.16 -2.05 54.68
N ASP A 244 -12.93 -0.75 54.75
CA ASP A 244 -13.37 0.18 53.71
C ASP A 244 -12.57 -0.04 52.43
N GLY A 245 -11.25 -0.22 52.54
CA GLY A 245 -10.39 -0.58 51.41
C GLY A 245 -10.71 -1.96 50.82
N ALA A 246 -11.08 -2.93 51.66
CA ALA A 246 -11.51 -4.25 51.19
C ALA A 246 -12.83 -4.16 50.39
N ASP A 247 -13.83 -3.43 50.89
CA ASP A 247 -15.11 -3.22 50.19
C ASP A 247 -14.91 -2.51 48.85
N GLU A 248 -14.05 -1.48 48.79
CA GLU A 248 -13.72 -0.79 47.54
C GLU A 248 -13.16 -1.76 46.49
N ASN A 249 -12.21 -2.60 46.89
CA ASN A 249 -11.60 -3.61 46.01
C ASN A 249 -12.61 -4.65 45.51
N PHE A 250 -13.45 -5.20 46.39
CA PHE A 250 -14.44 -6.20 45.99
C PHE A 250 -15.53 -5.60 45.09
N ARG A 251 -15.96 -4.37 45.35
CA ARG A 251 -16.89 -3.64 44.47
C ARG A 251 -16.28 -3.37 43.10
N ALA A 252 -15.01 -2.95 43.05
CA ALA A 252 -14.28 -2.77 41.80
C ALA A 252 -14.18 -4.10 41.02
N ALA A 253 -13.84 -5.20 41.69
CA ALA A 253 -13.78 -6.54 41.09
C ALA A 253 -15.14 -6.97 40.51
N LEU A 254 -16.23 -6.70 41.22
CA LEU A 254 -17.59 -7.00 40.75
C LEU A 254 -17.97 -6.15 39.54
N ALA A 255 -17.63 -4.87 39.54
CA ALA A 255 -17.96 -3.92 38.48
C ALA A 255 -17.30 -4.28 37.14
N LEU A 256 -16.19 -5.02 37.15
CA LEU A 256 -15.56 -5.54 35.93
C LEU A 256 -16.42 -6.57 35.19
N GLY A 257 -17.47 -7.11 35.83
CA GLY A 257 -18.29 -8.18 35.26
C GLY A 257 -17.50 -9.45 34.92
N PRO A 258 -16.65 -9.98 35.84
CA PRO A 258 -15.85 -11.16 35.55
C PRO A 258 -16.75 -12.42 35.52
N PRO A 259 -16.30 -13.49 34.83
CA PRO A 259 -17.02 -14.77 34.75
C PRO A 259 -17.45 -15.29 36.12
N PHE A 260 -18.54 -16.07 36.17
CA PHE A 260 -19.10 -16.60 37.43
C PHE A 260 -18.11 -17.44 38.23
N ASN A 261 -17.15 -18.11 37.58
CA ASN A 261 -16.09 -18.87 38.24
C ASN A 261 -14.94 -18.01 38.82
N THR A 262 -15.13 -16.69 38.90
CA THR A 262 -14.20 -15.74 39.53
C THR A 262 -14.65 -15.50 40.98
N PRO A 263 -13.75 -15.64 41.99
CA PRO A 263 -14.11 -15.56 43.40
C PRO A 263 -14.35 -14.11 43.85
N VAL A 264 -15.45 -13.50 43.40
CA VAL A 264 -15.82 -12.13 43.78
C VAL A 264 -16.70 -12.13 45.02
N TYR A 265 -16.38 -11.28 45.99
CA TYR A 265 -17.17 -11.08 47.19
C TYR A 265 -18.14 -9.89 47.06
N VAL A 266 -19.23 -9.95 47.82
CA VAL A 266 -20.24 -8.91 47.96
C VAL A 266 -20.37 -8.54 49.43
N TRP A 267 -20.34 -7.25 49.74
CA TRP A 267 -20.55 -6.77 51.10
C TRP A 267 -22.03 -6.86 51.51
N VAL A 268 -22.27 -7.54 52.62
CA VAL A 268 -23.54 -7.57 53.33
C VAL A 268 -23.42 -6.59 54.50
N PRO A 269 -24.17 -5.47 54.51
CA PRO A 269 -24.04 -4.46 55.55
C PRO A 269 -24.48 -5.00 56.92
N PRO A 270 -23.91 -4.48 58.03
CA PRO A 270 -24.40 -4.81 59.36
C PRO A 270 -25.87 -4.40 59.49
N GLY A 271 -26.65 -5.22 60.16
CA GLY A 271 -28.06 -4.92 60.33
C GLY A 271 -28.82 -6.02 61.05
N GLU A 272 -30.06 -5.69 61.35
CA GLU A 272 -31.04 -6.63 61.85
C GLU A 272 -31.87 -7.17 60.69
N PHE A 273 -32.12 -8.47 60.67
CA PHE A 273 -33.06 -9.12 59.78
C PHE A 273 -33.89 -10.16 60.54
N MET A 274 -35.04 -10.56 59.98
CA MET A 274 -35.86 -11.61 60.56
C MET A 274 -35.40 -12.98 60.04
N MET A 275 -34.93 -13.85 60.94
CA MET A 275 -34.47 -15.21 60.63
C MET A 275 -35.53 -16.24 61.04
N GLY A 276 -35.67 -17.31 60.25
CA GLY A 276 -36.67 -18.35 60.45
C GLY A 276 -37.97 -18.07 59.67
N SER A 277 -39.00 -18.86 59.96
CA SER A 277 -40.31 -18.84 59.29
C SER A 277 -41.43 -18.51 60.28
N SER A 278 -42.53 -17.93 59.80
CA SER A 278 -43.67 -17.60 60.67
C SER A 278 -44.33 -18.87 61.22
N GLU A 279 -44.97 -18.76 62.38
CA GLU A 279 -45.72 -19.86 62.99
C GLU A 279 -46.79 -20.44 62.05
N ASP A 280 -47.45 -19.57 61.27
CA ASP A 280 -48.51 -19.94 60.33
C ASP A 280 -48.00 -20.50 58.98
N ASP A 281 -46.67 -20.61 58.78
CA ASP A 281 -46.13 -21.22 57.55
C ASP A 281 -46.26 -22.75 57.63
N GLU A 282 -47.21 -23.30 56.88
CA GLU A 282 -47.50 -24.75 56.85
C GLU A 282 -46.43 -25.57 56.11
N LEU A 283 -45.56 -24.93 55.30
CA LEU A 283 -44.48 -25.60 54.58
C LEU A 283 -43.17 -25.64 55.36
N ALA A 284 -43.04 -24.80 56.40
CA ALA A 284 -41.84 -24.73 57.23
C ALA A 284 -41.79 -25.85 58.29
N TYR A 285 -40.61 -26.46 58.45
CA TYR A 285 -40.36 -27.42 59.53
C TYR A 285 -40.27 -26.75 60.90
N ASN A 286 -40.37 -27.55 61.97
CA ASN A 286 -40.35 -27.04 63.35
C ASN A 286 -39.02 -26.38 63.75
N ASP A 287 -37.90 -26.78 63.15
CA ASP A 287 -36.56 -26.23 63.39
C ASP A 287 -36.26 -24.96 62.57
N GLU A 288 -37.14 -24.60 61.64
CA GLU A 288 -37.10 -23.31 60.92
C GLU A 288 -37.89 -22.21 61.65
N LYS A 289 -38.63 -22.55 62.72
CA LYS A 289 -39.47 -21.64 63.51
C LYS A 289 -38.84 -21.37 64.90
N PRO A 290 -39.13 -20.23 65.54
CA PRO A 290 -39.97 -19.11 65.08
C PRO A 290 -39.18 -18.08 64.25
N LEU A 291 -39.90 -17.25 63.50
CA LEU A 291 -39.39 -16.01 62.94
C LEU A 291 -38.95 -15.05 64.07
N HIS A 292 -37.67 -14.69 64.13
CA HIS A 292 -37.12 -13.82 65.19
C HIS A 292 -36.04 -12.85 64.64
N PRO A 293 -35.85 -11.67 65.26
CA PRO A 293 -34.83 -10.73 64.83
C PRO A 293 -33.43 -11.26 65.17
N VAL A 294 -32.52 -11.16 64.20
CA VAL A 294 -31.10 -11.49 64.33
C VAL A 294 -30.28 -10.30 63.87
N ASN A 295 -29.37 -9.85 64.72
CA ASN A 295 -28.41 -8.79 64.40
C ASN A 295 -27.08 -9.40 64.00
N VAL A 296 -26.63 -9.10 62.79
CA VAL A 296 -25.35 -9.55 62.25
C VAL A 296 -24.44 -8.35 62.00
N GLY A 297 -23.16 -8.51 62.32
CA GLY A 297 -22.13 -7.59 61.86
C GLY A 297 -22.04 -7.63 60.33
N GLY A 298 -21.45 -6.60 59.72
CA GLY A 298 -21.22 -6.62 58.27
C GLY A 298 -20.17 -7.65 57.90
N PHE A 299 -20.40 -8.38 56.82
CA PHE A 299 -19.49 -9.42 56.33
C PHE A 299 -19.50 -9.46 54.80
N TRP A 300 -18.45 -10.03 54.24
CA TRP A 300 -18.39 -10.33 52.81
C TRP A 300 -18.82 -11.76 52.55
N LEU A 301 -19.61 -11.96 51.50
CA LEU A 301 -20.06 -13.27 51.04
C LEU A 301 -19.68 -13.42 49.56
N MET A 302 -19.18 -14.58 49.15
CA MET A 302 -18.96 -14.82 47.73
C MET A 302 -20.27 -14.67 46.95
N ARG A 303 -20.18 -14.06 45.77
CA ARG A 303 -21.31 -13.81 44.86
C ARG A 303 -22.04 -15.09 44.44
N THR A 304 -21.32 -16.21 44.33
CA THR A 304 -21.82 -17.52 43.91
C THR A 304 -21.24 -18.59 44.81
N GLU A 305 -21.83 -19.79 44.80
CA GLU A 305 -21.19 -20.97 45.38
C GLU A 305 -19.82 -21.24 44.72
N VAL A 306 -18.94 -21.92 45.46
CA VAL A 306 -17.64 -22.37 44.94
C VAL A 306 -17.86 -23.30 43.76
N THR A 307 -17.34 -22.95 42.59
CA THR A 307 -17.44 -23.75 41.38
C THR A 307 -16.41 -24.87 41.34
N ASN A 308 -16.66 -25.91 40.54
CA ASN A 308 -15.69 -26.96 40.25
C ASN A 308 -14.36 -26.42 39.70
N ALA A 309 -14.39 -25.34 38.89
CA ALA A 309 -13.19 -24.66 38.41
C ALA A 309 -12.38 -23.98 39.52
N GLN A 310 -13.04 -23.40 40.52
CA GLN A 310 -12.38 -22.79 41.67
C GLN A 310 -11.80 -23.86 42.58
N TYR A 311 -12.59 -24.90 42.91
CA TYR A 311 -12.13 -25.97 43.78
C TYR A 311 -10.95 -26.76 43.18
N ARG A 312 -10.95 -27.02 41.86
CA ARG A 312 -9.78 -27.61 41.15
C ARG A 312 -8.49 -26.82 41.31
N ARG A 313 -8.56 -25.48 41.31
CA ARG A 313 -7.37 -24.66 41.54
C ARG A 313 -6.81 -24.87 42.95
N CYS A 314 -7.66 -25.10 43.95
CA CYS A 314 -7.24 -25.42 45.30
C CYS A 314 -6.68 -26.84 45.44
N VAL A 315 -7.25 -27.83 44.73
CA VAL A 315 -6.72 -29.21 44.73
C VAL A 315 -5.37 -29.30 44.00
N GLY A 316 -5.12 -28.41 43.04
CA GLY A 316 -3.87 -28.37 42.29
C GLY A 316 -3.72 -29.48 41.26
N GLU A 317 -2.68 -29.40 40.44
CA GLU A 317 -2.33 -30.49 39.53
C GLU A 317 -1.85 -31.71 40.33
N ASN A 318 -2.24 -32.90 39.91
CA ASN A 318 -1.93 -34.17 40.59
C ASN A 318 -2.31 -34.25 42.09
N GLU A 319 -3.28 -33.43 42.53
CA GLU A 319 -3.75 -33.39 43.92
C GLU A 319 -2.67 -32.93 44.93
N GLU A 320 -1.71 -32.12 44.49
CA GLU A 320 -0.61 -31.59 45.32
C GLU A 320 -0.95 -30.27 46.04
N GLY A 321 -2.17 -29.74 45.85
CA GLY A 321 -2.64 -28.51 46.46
C GLY A 321 -3.15 -28.67 47.91
N PRO A 322 -3.52 -27.56 48.57
CA PRO A 322 -4.03 -27.59 49.95
C PRO A 322 -5.41 -28.26 50.11
N CYS A 323 -6.21 -28.37 49.04
CA CYS A 323 -7.50 -29.06 49.09
C CYS A 323 -7.39 -30.54 48.68
N THR A 324 -8.29 -31.38 49.20
CA THR A 324 -8.46 -32.77 48.74
C THR A 324 -9.68 -32.91 47.81
N PRO A 325 -9.69 -33.88 46.88
CA PRO A 325 -10.83 -34.08 45.97
C PRO A 325 -12.18 -34.31 46.68
N PRO A 326 -13.30 -33.78 46.14
CA PRO A 326 -14.64 -34.11 46.63
C PRO A 326 -15.00 -35.58 46.35
N ASP A 327 -16.01 -36.10 47.05
CA ASP A 327 -16.47 -37.49 46.91
C ASP A 327 -17.40 -37.69 45.70
N ASN A 328 -16.93 -37.24 44.52
CA ASN A 328 -17.53 -37.57 43.23
C ASN A 328 -16.48 -37.50 42.11
N GLN A 329 -16.83 -38.03 40.93
CA GLN A 329 -15.99 -37.96 39.72
C GLN A 329 -16.47 -36.91 38.71
N VAL A 330 -17.54 -36.19 39.05
CA VAL A 330 -18.23 -35.27 38.13
C VAL A 330 -17.52 -33.92 38.09
N TRP A 331 -16.90 -33.50 39.19
CA TRP A 331 -16.23 -32.21 39.35
C TRP A 331 -15.05 -31.96 38.38
N GLN A 332 -14.43 -33.02 37.85
CA GLN A 332 -13.31 -32.89 36.88
C GLN A 332 -13.79 -32.71 35.43
N ARG A 333 -15.07 -32.99 35.15
CA ARG A 333 -15.54 -33.01 33.76
C ARG A 333 -15.70 -31.60 33.21
N PRO A 334 -15.26 -31.34 31.96
CA PRO A 334 -15.29 -29.99 31.38
C PRO A 334 -16.68 -29.35 31.39
N GLU A 335 -17.74 -30.12 31.15
CA GLU A 335 -19.13 -29.64 31.10
C GLU A 335 -19.65 -29.09 32.43
N PHE A 336 -19.06 -29.47 33.56
CA PHE A 336 -19.47 -29.03 34.90
C PHE A 336 -18.54 -28.00 35.53
N THR A 337 -17.59 -27.46 34.74
CA THR A 337 -16.56 -26.50 35.18
C THR A 337 -17.14 -25.32 35.97
N ASN A 338 -18.28 -24.78 35.55
CA ASN A 338 -18.90 -23.59 36.15
C ASN A 338 -20.03 -23.91 37.14
N LEU A 339 -20.34 -25.19 37.39
CA LEU A 339 -21.32 -25.57 38.40
C LEU A 339 -20.72 -25.58 39.81
N PRO A 340 -21.55 -25.43 40.86
CA PRO A 340 -21.10 -25.60 42.24
C PRO A 340 -20.42 -26.95 42.46
N VAL A 341 -19.35 -26.95 43.23
CA VAL A 341 -18.74 -28.18 43.74
C VAL A 341 -19.70 -28.82 44.74
N THR A 342 -19.88 -30.13 44.61
CA THR A 342 -20.77 -30.95 45.44
C THR A 342 -19.99 -32.10 46.05
N ASP A 343 -20.57 -32.81 47.03
CA ASP A 343 -19.93 -33.90 47.78
C ASP A 343 -18.62 -33.50 48.47
N VAL A 344 -18.55 -32.23 48.91
CA VAL A 344 -17.49 -31.67 49.75
C VAL A 344 -17.93 -31.74 51.21
N ASN A 345 -17.11 -32.34 52.07
CA ASN A 345 -17.40 -32.38 53.50
C ASN A 345 -16.95 -31.08 54.22
N TRP A 346 -17.34 -30.92 55.48
CA TRP A 346 -17.04 -29.72 56.26
C TRP A 346 -15.53 -29.40 56.37
N LYS A 347 -14.67 -30.42 56.50
CA LYS A 347 -13.20 -30.20 56.58
C LYS A 347 -12.63 -29.73 55.25
N GLN A 348 -13.15 -30.24 54.15
CA GLN A 348 -12.76 -29.83 52.80
C GLN A 348 -13.21 -28.41 52.48
N ALA A 349 -14.44 -28.04 52.87
CA ALA A 349 -14.93 -26.68 52.75
C ALA A 349 -14.08 -25.70 53.59
N GLN A 350 -13.69 -26.10 54.80
CA GLN A 350 -12.78 -25.31 55.65
C GLN A 350 -11.34 -25.23 55.10
N ALA A 351 -10.86 -26.26 54.41
CA ALA A 351 -9.53 -26.22 53.78
C ALA A 351 -9.49 -25.30 52.54
N TYR A 352 -10.64 -25.12 51.88
CA TYR A 352 -10.78 -24.23 50.75
C TYR A 352 -10.88 -22.74 51.16
N ALA A 353 -11.63 -22.47 52.24
CA ALA A 353 -11.84 -21.13 52.78
C ALA A 353 -10.60 -20.62 53.53
#